data_AF-A0A345ZHM4-F1
#
_entry.id   AF-A0A345ZHM4-F1
#
_cell.length_a   1.000
_cell.length_b   1.000
_cell.length_c   1.000
_cell.angle_alpha   90.00
_cell.angle_beta   90.00
_cell.angle_gamma   90.00
#
_symmetry.space_group_name_H-M   'P 1'
#
loop_
_entity.id
_entity.type
_entity.pdbx_description
1 polymer ?
#
loop_
_entity_poly.entity_id
_entity_poly.type
_entity_poly.pdbx_seq_one_letter_code
_entity_poly.pdbx_strand_id
1 'polypeptide(L)'
;MLRFFASLLVPLLFAGCAAASSCGDIKVEKIAPADSSVLEEWHRVTTEEDVLGVSASRLEGAQEEWQVFVNAAEFAREEPTQSMLHEAVTQALQNAEGVTAVLHEDREVWIVRGNVRGEALVRSVAPALDHMQRDLERTIEDL
;
A
#
# COMPACT_ATOMS: atom_id res chain seq x y z
N MET A 1 -57.05 -1.47 32.05
CA MET A 1 -56.00 -2.50 32.23
C MET A 1 -56.05 -3.43 31.02
N LEU A 2 -54.88 -3.86 30.50
CA LEU A 2 -54.63 -4.60 29.23
C LEU A 2 -54.68 -3.69 27.97
N ARG A 3 -53.76 -3.73 26.99
CA ARG A 3 -52.59 -4.59 26.70
C ARG A 3 -51.61 -3.85 25.75
N PHE A 4 -50.33 -4.15 25.97
CA PHE A 4 -49.15 -4.01 25.11
C PHE A 4 -49.36 -4.20 23.60
N PHE A 5 -48.67 -3.40 22.78
CA PHE A 5 -47.95 -3.88 21.59
C PHE A 5 -46.57 -3.23 21.55
N ALA A 6 -45.55 -4.04 21.83
CA ALA A 6 -44.15 -3.67 21.73
C ALA A 6 -43.72 -3.66 20.26
N SER A 7 -42.96 -2.63 19.86
CA SER A 7 -42.30 -2.54 18.57
C SER A 7 -41.34 -3.72 18.37
N LEU A 8 -41.51 -4.43 17.26
CA LEU A 8 -40.54 -5.37 16.72
C LEU A 8 -39.35 -4.59 16.17
N LEU A 9 -38.20 -4.68 16.84
CA LEU A 9 -36.91 -4.28 16.28
C LEU A 9 -36.17 -5.57 15.89
N VAL A 10 -36.07 -5.81 14.58
CA VAL A 10 -35.29 -6.91 14.00
C VAL A 10 -33.83 -6.47 13.97
N PRO A 11 -32.87 -7.21 14.55
CA PRO A 11 -31.46 -6.87 14.41
C PRO A 11 -30.99 -7.32 13.02
N LEU A 12 -30.48 -6.37 12.23
CA LEU A 12 -29.67 -6.67 11.05
C LEU A 12 -28.39 -7.39 11.53
N LEU A 13 -28.27 -8.67 11.16
CA LEU A 13 -27.03 -9.42 11.29
C LEU A 13 -26.07 -8.93 10.20
N PHE A 14 -25.09 -8.11 10.59
CA PHE A 14 -23.90 -7.88 9.77
C PHE A 14 -23.06 -9.17 9.78
N ALA A 15 -23.17 -9.95 8.70
CA ALA A 15 -22.20 -10.99 8.40
C ALA A 15 -20.92 -10.31 7.88
N GLY A 16 -20.02 -9.98 8.81
CA GLY A 16 -18.65 -9.61 8.47
C GLY A 16 -17.91 -10.83 7.92
N CYS A 17 -17.69 -10.88 6.61
CA CYS A 17 -16.63 -11.71 6.04
C CYS A 17 -15.29 -11.03 6.34
N ALA A 18 -14.73 -11.27 7.52
CA ALA A 18 -13.31 -11.03 7.76
C ALA A 18 -12.55 -12.19 7.11
N ALA A 19 -12.16 -12.02 5.84
CA ALA A 19 -11.08 -12.82 5.29
C ALA A 19 -9.82 -12.43 6.07
N ALA A 20 -9.34 -13.34 6.92
CA ALA A 20 -8.07 -13.15 7.59
C ALA A 20 -6.96 -13.20 6.54
N SER A 21 -6.50 -12.04 6.06
CA SER A 21 -5.16 -11.91 5.48
C SER A 21 -4.19 -12.39 6.55
N SER A 22 -3.32 -13.34 6.23
CA SER A 22 -2.23 -13.73 7.13
C SER A 22 -1.29 -12.54 7.24
N CYS A 23 -1.52 -11.73 8.27
CA CYS A 23 -0.69 -10.60 8.68
C CYS A 23 0.61 -11.19 9.25
N GLY A 24 1.49 -11.68 8.37
CA GLY A 24 2.88 -11.90 8.75
C GLY A 24 3.51 -10.56 9.12
N ASP A 25 4.46 -10.55 10.04
CA ASP A 25 5.16 -9.32 10.38
C ASP A 25 5.80 -8.72 9.12
N ILE A 26 5.36 -7.51 8.73
CA ILE A 26 5.97 -6.79 7.62
C ILE A 26 7.43 -6.51 7.97
N LYS A 27 8.34 -7.17 7.26
CA LYS A 27 9.77 -6.98 7.39
C LYS A 27 10.24 -5.95 6.35
N VAL A 28 10.94 -4.93 6.82
CA VAL A 28 11.50 -3.85 6.01
C VAL A 28 12.97 -3.71 6.37
N GLU A 29 13.83 -3.59 5.37
CA GLU A 29 15.27 -3.44 5.54
C GLU A 29 15.79 -2.21 4.80
N LYS A 30 16.82 -1.59 5.38
CA LYS A 30 17.61 -0.58 4.68
C LYS A 30 18.67 -1.31 3.87
N ILE A 31 18.77 -0.99 2.59
CA ILE A 31 19.79 -1.58 1.71
C ILE A 31 20.83 -0.55 1.31
N ALA A 32 21.99 -1.06 0.87
CA ALA A 32 22.98 -0.23 0.20
C ALA A 32 22.46 0.08 -1.21
N PRO A 33 22.28 1.36 -1.58
CA PRO A 33 21.79 1.69 -2.91
C PRO A 33 22.76 1.22 -3.99
N ALA A 34 22.22 0.69 -5.09
CA ALA A 34 23.02 0.22 -6.22
C ALA A 34 23.50 1.38 -7.12
N ASP A 35 22.73 2.47 -7.16
CA ASP A 35 23.02 3.68 -7.93
C ASP A 35 23.54 4.78 -7.00
N SER A 36 24.65 5.43 -7.40
CA SER A 36 25.25 6.53 -6.64
C SER A 36 24.36 7.77 -6.51
N SER A 37 23.37 7.93 -7.39
CA SER A 37 22.36 8.99 -7.31
C SER A 37 21.29 8.72 -6.24
N VAL A 38 21.26 7.53 -5.65
CA VAL A 38 20.35 7.18 -4.55
C VAL A 38 21.11 7.33 -3.22
N LEU A 39 20.65 8.23 -2.36
CA LEU A 39 21.27 8.51 -1.07
C LEU A 39 20.85 7.51 0.01
N GLU A 40 19.63 6.98 -0.11
CA GLU A 40 19.05 6.07 0.88
C GLU A 40 17.93 5.25 0.24
N GLU A 41 17.88 3.96 0.57
CA GLU A 41 16.89 3.04 0.03
C GLU A 41 16.43 2.04 1.09
N TRP A 42 15.12 1.78 1.09
CA TRP A 42 14.44 0.82 1.95
C TRP A 42 13.57 -0.09 1.10
N HIS A 43 13.49 -1.37 1.45
CA HIS A 43 12.63 -2.31 0.74
C HIS A 43 11.84 -3.22 1.69
N ARG A 44 10.67 -3.66 1.24
CA ARG A 44 9.95 -4.76 1.88
C ARG A 44 10.71 -6.06 1.58
N VAL A 45 10.98 -6.84 2.62
CA VAL A 45 11.50 -8.20 2.45
C VAL A 45 10.31 -9.13 2.18
N THR A 46 10.26 -9.70 0.97
CA THR A 46 9.21 -10.63 0.53
C THR A 46 9.79 -11.63 -0.46
N THR A 47 9.17 -12.81 -0.60
CA THR A 47 9.47 -13.77 -1.67
C THR A 47 8.62 -13.53 -2.93
N GLU A 48 7.65 -12.62 -2.85
CA GLU A 48 6.69 -12.30 -3.91
C GLU A 48 6.94 -10.87 -4.40
N GLU A 49 8.15 -10.61 -4.92
CA GLU A 49 8.59 -9.25 -5.25
C GLU A 49 7.71 -8.58 -6.31
N ASP A 50 7.24 -9.30 -7.32
CA ASP A 50 6.39 -8.73 -8.38
C ASP A 50 5.01 -8.29 -7.87
N VAL A 51 4.49 -8.93 -6.81
CA VAL A 51 3.15 -8.69 -6.27
C VAL A 51 3.18 -7.77 -5.05
N LEU A 52 4.14 -8.00 -4.15
CA LEU A 52 4.21 -7.37 -2.83
C LEU A 52 5.40 -6.42 -2.68
N GLY A 53 6.26 -6.31 -3.70
CA GLY A 53 7.44 -5.47 -3.71
C GLY A 53 7.09 -3.99 -3.56
N VAL A 54 7.70 -3.38 -2.54
CA VAL A 54 7.68 -1.93 -2.31
C VAL A 54 9.06 -1.50 -1.89
N SER A 55 9.55 -0.42 -2.49
CA SER A 55 10.74 0.28 -2.03
C SER A 55 10.49 1.77 -1.85
N ALA A 56 11.31 2.40 -1.01
CA ALA A 56 11.34 3.84 -0.81
C ALA A 56 12.78 4.34 -0.93
N SER A 57 13.00 5.21 -1.90
CA SER A 57 14.33 5.72 -2.26
C SER A 57 14.37 7.25 -2.14
N ARG A 58 15.45 7.79 -1.60
CA ARG A 58 15.72 9.23 -1.59
C ARG A 58 16.87 9.52 -2.56
N LEU A 59 16.60 10.32 -3.58
CA LEU A 59 17.56 10.66 -4.61
C LEU A 59 18.43 11.88 -4.21
N GLU A 60 19.61 11.96 -4.80
CA GLU A 60 20.45 13.14 -4.75
C GLU A 60 19.75 14.31 -5.47
N GLY A 61 19.81 15.52 -4.88
CA GLY A 61 19.13 16.71 -5.41
C GLY A 61 17.64 16.82 -5.10
N ALA A 62 16.97 15.73 -4.72
CA ALA A 62 15.57 15.70 -4.30
C ALA A 62 15.45 15.90 -2.78
N GLN A 63 15.88 17.07 -2.30
CA GLN A 63 15.85 17.38 -0.87
C GLN A 63 14.41 17.27 -0.33
N GLU A 64 14.22 16.42 0.69
CA GLU A 64 12.93 16.17 1.38
C GLU A 64 11.88 15.38 0.57
N GLU A 65 12.26 14.79 -0.57
CA GLU A 65 11.41 13.94 -1.39
C GLU A 65 11.84 12.46 -1.34
N TRP A 66 10.86 11.59 -1.24
CA TRP A 66 11.01 10.14 -1.40
C TRP A 66 10.29 9.69 -2.67
N GLN A 67 10.90 8.78 -3.42
CA GLN A 67 10.22 7.98 -4.42
C GLN A 67 9.80 6.67 -3.79
N VAL A 68 8.50 6.36 -3.82
CA VAL A 68 7.96 5.06 -3.43
C VAL A 68 7.62 4.31 -4.70
N PHE A 69 8.28 3.17 -4.89
CA PHE A 69 8.08 2.28 -6.02
C PHE A 69 7.23 1.08 -5.59
N VAL A 70 6.23 0.73 -6.38
CA VAL A 70 5.34 -0.43 -6.13
C VAL A 70 5.38 -1.36 -7.34
N ASN A 71 6.04 -2.52 -7.21
CA ASN A 71 6.27 -3.44 -8.32
C ASN A 71 4.97 -3.86 -9.04
N ALA A 72 3.94 -4.23 -8.28
CA ALA A 72 2.67 -4.69 -8.85
C ALA A 72 1.98 -3.64 -9.73
N ALA A 73 2.25 -2.34 -9.50
CA ALA A 73 1.66 -1.28 -10.29
C ALA A 73 2.21 -1.23 -11.73
N GLU A 74 3.39 -1.80 -12.00
CA GLU A 74 3.91 -1.93 -13.36
C GLU A 74 2.99 -2.80 -14.24
N PHE A 75 2.39 -3.82 -13.61
CA PHE A 75 1.64 -4.91 -14.23
C PHE A 75 0.12 -4.72 -14.15
N ALA A 76 -0.38 -4.13 -13.07
CA ALA A 76 -1.80 -3.86 -12.86
C ALA A 76 -2.33 -2.75 -13.79
N ARG A 77 -2.58 -3.09 -15.06
CA ARG A 77 -2.96 -2.15 -16.13
C ARG A 77 -4.44 -2.19 -16.49
N GLU A 78 -5.17 -3.17 -15.95
CA GLU A 78 -6.58 -3.38 -16.26
C GLU A 78 -7.47 -2.92 -15.11
N GLU A 79 -8.64 -2.39 -15.46
CA GLU A 79 -9.66 -2.04 -14.49
C GLU A 79 -10.45 -3.28 -14.04
N PRO A 80 -10.87 -3.34 -12.76
CA PRO A 80 -10.76 -2.29 -11.74
C PRO A 80 -9.44 -2.27 -10.94
N THR A 81 -8.57 -3.26 -11.14
CA THR A 81 -7.37 -3.48 -10.31
C THR A 81 -6.43 -2.28 -10.33
N GLN A 82 -6.24 -1.65 -11.50
CA GLN A 82 -5.40 -0.47 -11.66
C GLN A 82 -5.86 0.67 -10.74
N SER A 83 -7.12 1.09 -10.85
CA SER A 83 -7.65 2.20 -10.04
C SER A 83 -7.66 1.87 -8.55
N MET A 84 -8.01 0.64 -8.19
CA MET A 84 -8.01 0.18 -6.79
C MET A 84 -6.61 0.22 -6.17
N LEU A 85 -5.58 -0.22 -6.92
CA LEU A 85 -4.21 -0.23 -6.44
C LEU A 85 -3.71 1.20 -6.25
N HIS A 86 -3.94 2.06 -7.24
CA HIS A 86 -3.54 3.46 -7.16
C HIS A 86 -4.18 4.18 -5.96
N GLU A 87 -5.49 3.99 -5.74
CA GLU A 87 -6.18 4.58 -4.60
C GLU A 87 -5.65 4.05 -3.27
N ALA A 88 -5.47 2.74 -3.15
CA ALA A 88 -5.01 2.11 -1.91
C ALA A 88 -3.59 2.55 -1.54
N VAL A 89 -2.65 2.59 -2.50
CA VAL A 89 -1.28 3.06 -2.28
C VAL A 89 -1.27 4.53 -1.92
N THR A 90 -1.99 5.37 -2.67
CA THR A 90 -2.04 6.82 -2.42
C THR A 90 -2.58 7.13 -1.03
N GLN A 91 -3.68 6.49 -0.63
CA GLN A 91 -4.26 6.67 0.70
C GLN A 91 -3.31 6.18 1.80
N ALA A 92 -2.66 5.03 1.61
CA ALA A 92 -1.69 4.50 2.56
C ALA A 92 -0.53 5.48 2.80
N LEU A 93 0.01 6.09 1.74
CA LEU A 93 1.08 7.09 1.83
C LEU A 93 0.60 8.39 2.47
N GLN A 94 -0.59 8.89 2.11
CA GLN A 94 -1.15 10.11 2.70
C GLN A 94 -1.40 9.99 4.21
N ASN A 95 -1.70 8.78 4.68
CA ASN A 95 -1.94 8.51 6.10
C ASN A 95 -0.67 8.25 6.90
N ALA A 96 0.50 8.14 6.25
CA ALA A 96 1.75 7.92 6.96
C ALA A 96 2.17 9.17 7.76
N GLU A 97 2.57 8.97 9.01
CA GLU A 97 2.94 10.07 9.90
C GLU A 97 4.11 10.89 9.32
N GLY A 98 3.94 12.21 9.30
CA GLY A 98 4.96 13.14 8.79
C GLY A 98 4.88 13.41 7.29
N VAL A 99 4.03 12.70 6.53
CA VAL A 99 3.76 13.01 5.13
C VAL A 99 2.91 14.27 5.00
N THR A 100 3.28 15.14 4.06
CA THR A 100 2.57 16.40 3.78
C THR A 100 2.02 16.48 2.36
N ALA A 101 2.59 15.72 1.42
CA ALA A 101 2.06 15.58 0.07
C ALA A 101 2.45 14.24 -0.54
N VAL A 102 1.58 13.74 -1.41
CA VAL A 102 1.79 12.55 -2.26
C VAL A 102 1.39 12.94 -3.68
N LEU A 103 2.28 12.70 -4.64
CA LEU A 103 2.07 12.91 -6.06
C LEU A 103 2.32 11.58 -6.79
N HIS A 104 1.47 11.25 -7.76
CA HIS A 104 1.71 10.11 -8.63
C HIS A 104 2.49 10.60 -9.85
N GLU A 105 3.72 10.11 -10.04
CA GLU A 105 4.62 10.57 -11.11
C GLU A 105 4.56 9.67 -12.34
N ASP A 106 4.63 8.36 -12.12
CA ASP A 106 4.43 7.32 -13.14
C ASP A 106 3.62 6.18 -12.53
N ARG A 107 3.19 5.21 -13.34
CA ARG A 107 2.26 4.14 -12.94
C ARG A 107 2.68 3.47 -11.63
N GLU A 108 3.96 3.17 -11.49
CA GLU A 108 4.55 2.50 -10.35
C GLU A 108 5.30 3.41 -9.36
N VAL A 109 5.32 4.73 -9.58
CA VAL A 109 6.10 5.69 -8.78
C VAL A 109 5.22 6.77 -8.15
N TRP A 110 5.35 6.88 -6.82
CA TRP A 110 4.79 7.98 -6.04
C TRP A 110 5.91 8.85 -5.47
N ILE A 111 5.80 10.17 -5.64
CA ILE A 111 6.64 11.15 -4.94
C ILE A 111 5.97 11.54 -3.63
N VAL A 112 6.70 11.38 -2.53
CA VAL A 112 6.22 11.67 -1.19
C VAL A 112 7.09 12.75 -0.55
N ARG A 113 6.45 13.77 0.02
CA ARG A 113 7.10 14.87 0.73
C ARG A 113 6.74 14.85 2.21
N GLY A 114 7.65 15.37 3.03
CA GLY A 114 7.43 15.61 4.46
C GLY A 114 8.55 15.07 5.34
N ASN A 115 8.39 15.24 6.65
CA ASN A 115 9.35 14.73 7.63
C ASN A 115 9.04 13.26 7.94
N VAL A 116 9.30 12.39 6.96
CA VAL A 116 9.01 10.95 7.00
C VAL A 116 10.27 10.15 6.70
N ARG A 117 10.36 8.93 7.25
CA ARG A 117 11.45 7.98 6.99
C ARG A 117 11.02 6.99 5.90
N GLY A 118 11.94 6.59 5.03
CA GLY A 118 11.68 5.59 3.98
C GLY A 118 11.08 4.29 4.53
N GLU A 119 11.59 3.79 5.67
CA GLU A 119 11.01 2.61 6.35
C GLU A 119 9.50 2.77 6.62
N ALA A 120 9.08 3.93 7.09
CA ALA A 120 7.68 4.19 7.44
C ALA A 120 6.79 4.21 6.20
N LEU A 121 7.29 4.68 5.06
CA LEU A 121 6.58 4.66 3.78
C LEU A 121 6.39 3.24 3.26
N VAL A 122 7.44 2.40 3.31
CA VAL A 122 7.31 0.98 2.93
C VAL A 122 6.30 0.27 3.83
N ARG A 123 6.38 0.50 5.15
CA ARG A 123 5.46 -0.08 6.12
C ARG A 123 4.02 0.40 5.96
N SER A 124 3.79 1.62 5.52
CA SER A 124 2.43 2.13 5.31
C SER A 124 1.76 1.49 4.11
N VAL A 125 2.51 1.23 3.03
CA VAL A 125 1.97 0.64 1.79
C VAL A 125 1.79 -0.87 1.88
N ALA A 126 2.70 -1.58 2.56
CA ALA A 126 2.69 -3.04 2.56
C ALA A 126 1.34 -3.70 2.92
N PRO A 127 0.57 -3.22 3.94
CA PRO A 127 -0.75 -3.78 4.25
C PRO A 127 -1.79 -3.60 3.14
N ALA A 128 -1.69 -2.53 2.35
CA ALA A 128 -2.58 -2.31 1.21
C ALA A 128 -2.35 -3.38 0.13
N LEU A 129 -1.08 -3.72 -0.13
CA LEU A 129 -0.74 -4.81 -1.05
C LEU A 129 -1.15 -6.18 -0.52
N ASP A 130 -0.97 -6.44 0.79
CA ASP A 130 -1.42 -7.70 1.41
C ASP A 130 -2.93 -7.89 1.31
N HIS A 131 -3.70 -6.80 1.32
CA HIS A 131 -5.14 -6.86 1.13
C HIS A 131 -5.52 -7.17 -0.33
N MET A 132 -4.71 -6.72 -1.28
CA MET A 132 -4.96 -6.85 -2.72
C MET A 132 -4.26 -8.06 -3.36
N GLN A 133 -3.43 -8.78 -2.62
CA GLN A 133 -2.51 -9.80 -3.12
C GLN A 133 -3.13 -10.72 -4.17
N ARG A 134 -4.28 -11.32 -3.87
CA ARG A 134 -4.94 -12.29 -4.78
C ARG A 134 -5.42 -11.70 -6.11
N ASP A 135 -5.82 -10.43 -6.10
CA ASP A 135 -6.28 -9.78 -7.33
C ASP A 135 -5.08 -9.33 -8.16
N LEU A 136 -3.99 -8.91 -7.50
CA LEU A 136 -2.71 -8.59 -8.15
C LEU A 136 -2.05 -9.84 -8.77
N GLU A 137 -2.02 -10.97 -8.05
CA GLU A 137 -1.54 -12.26 -8.55
C GLU A 137 -2.25 -12.66 -9.85
N ARG A 138 -3.59 -12.59 -9.86
CA ARG A 138 -4.38 -12.90 -11.04
C ARG A 138 -4.02 -12.01 -12.23
N THR A 139 -3.86 -10.71 -12.00
CA THR A 139 -3.50 -9.77 -13.06
C THR A 139 -2.09 -10.03 -13.61
N ILE A 140 -1.14 -10.44 -12.77
CA ILE A 140 0.24 -10.71 -13.19
C ILE A 140 0.37 -12.05 -13.92
N GLU A 141 -0.37 -13.08 -13.51
CA GLU A 141 -0.37 -14.40 -14.17
C GLU A 141 -0.93 -14.36 -15.60
N ASP A 142 -1.79 -13.38 -15.91
CA ASP A 142 -2.45 -13.23 -17.20
C ASP A 142 -1.60 -12.46 -18.26
N LEU A 143 -0.36 -12.05 -17.91
CA LEU A 143 0.58 -11.33 -18.79
C LEU A 143 1.48 -12.26 -19.63
#